data_AF-A0A8S3K6Z2-F1
#
_entry.id   AF-A0A8S3K6Z2-F1
#
_cell.length_a   1.000
_cell.length_b   1.000
_cell.length_c   1.000
_cell.angle_alpha   90.00
_cell.angle_beta   90.00
_cell.angle_gamma   90.00
#
_symmetry.space_group_name_H-M   'P 1'
#
loop_
_entity.id
_entity.type
_entity.pdbx_description
1 polymer ?
#
loop_
_entity_poly.entity_id
_entity_poly.type
_entity_poly.pdbx_seq_one_letter_code
_entity_poly.pdbx_strand_id
1 'polypeptide(L)'
;MKQLTDKSIYKENIKLIFNNSDLFTRYCHDQVALAQGEAKVYQLPTSFVQQLFEILRIFEISMQLVGEETLLNAFNEQSIQKCISDQSIIGHNVFYTLVLIEESNSFALIPPNATMTNEDEFTFECNGDAWIETNLMNLIELLVSST
;
A
#
# COMPACT_ATOMS: atom_id res chain seq x y z
N MET A 1 -14.15 13.71 -9.56
CA MET A 1 -13.66 15.00 -10.11
C MET A 1 -14.20 16.25 -9.41
N LYS A 2 -15.53 16.47 -9.33
CA LYS A 2 -16.11 17.73 -8.77
C LYS A 2 -15.59 18.06 -7.35
N GLN A 3 -15.58 17.07 -6.46
CA GLN A 3 -15.03 17.21 -5.10
C GLN A 3 -13.52 17.55 -5.06
N LEU A 4 -12.75 17.07 -6.04
CA LEU A 4 -11.32 17.35 -6.18
C LEU A 4 -11.08 18.78 -6.68
N THR A 5 -11.96 19.28 -7.56
CA THR A 5 -11.96 20.67 -8.04
C THR A 5 -12.29 21.66 -6.92
N ASP A 6 -13.28 21.34 -6.07
CA ASP A 6 -13.74 22.26 -5.03
C ASP A 6 -12.78 22.36 -3.83
N LYS A 7 -12.03 21.28 -3.54
CA LYS A 7 -11.06 21.23 -2.43
C LYS A 7 -9.65 21.63 -2.84
N SER A 8 -9.32 21.59 -4.13
CA SER A 8 -7.98 21.90 -4.62
C SER A 8 -7.75 23.41 -4.69
N ILE A 9 -6.56 23.85 -4.26
CA ILE A 9 -6.12 25.25 -4.42
C ILE A 9 -6.03 25.68 -5.89
N TYR A 10 -5.93 24.72 -6.81
CA TYR A 10 -5.88 24.96 -8.26
C TYR A 10 -7.26 25.07 -8.91
N LYS A 11 -8.34 24.73 -8.17
CA LYS A 11 -9.74 24.88 -8.59
C LYS A 11 -9.99 24.38 -10.01
N GLU A 12 -10.52 25.23 -10.88
CA GLU A 12 -10.85 24.94 -12.28
C GLU A 12 -9.65 24.52 -13.15
N ASN A 13 -8.43 24.89 -12.75
CA ASN A 13 -7.21 24.48 -13.45
C ASN A 13 -6.85 23.01 -13.23
N ILE A 14 -7.53 22.29 -12.34
CA ILE A 14 -7.23 20.87 -12.05
C ILE A 14 -7.33 19.99 -13.30
N LYS A 15 -8.25 20.32 -14.22
CA LYS A 15 -8.39 19.60 -15.49
C LYS A 15 -7.19 19.84 -16.43
N LEU A 16 -6.70 21.08 -16.48
CA LEU A 16 -5.51 21.42 -17.28
C LEU A 16 -4.28 20.71 -16.72
N ILE A 17 -4.15 20.68 -15.39
CA ILE A 17 -3.08 19.98 -14.68
C ILE A 17 -3.11 18.50 -15.01
N PHE A 18 -4.27 17.84 -14.95
CA PHE A 18 -4.37 16.39 -15.17
C PHE A 18 -4.12 15.99 -16.62
N ASN A 19 -4.38 16.90 -17.56
CA ASN A 19 -4.17 16.68 -19.00
C ASN A 19 -2.78 17.08 -19.50
N ASN A 20 -1.92 17.64 -18.63
CA ASN A 20 -0.58 18.07 -18.99
C ASN A 20 0.45 17.42 -18.04
N SER A 21 1.33 16.59 -18.61
CA SER A 21 2.40 15.87 -17.89
C SER A 21 3.19 16.76 -16.94
N ASP A 22 3.73 17.88 -17.44
CA ASP A 22 4.62 18.74 -16.65
C ASP A 22 3.88 19.44 -15.52
N LEU A 23 2.63 19.86 -15.77
CA LEU A 23 1.78 20.47 -14.75
C LEU A 23 1.35 19.45 -13.70
N PHE A 24 1.07 18.21 -14.10
CA PHE A 24 0.75 17.14 -13.18
C PHE A 24 1.92 16.83 -12.25
N THR A 25 3.15 16.74 -12.77
CA THR A 25 4.35 16.54 -11.95
C THR A 25 4.52 17.65 -10.91
N ARG A 26 4.36 18.92 -11.32
CA ARG A 26 4.43 20.07 -10.39
C ARG A 26 3.32 20.02 -9.35
N TYR A 27 2.09 19.70 -9.75
CA TYR A 27 0.97 19.51 -8.84
C TYR A 27 1.26 18.43 -7.80
N CYS A 28 1.82 17.29 -8.20
CA CYS A 28 2.25 16.25 -7.26
C CYS A 28 3.27 16.81 -6.26
N HIS A 29 4.32 17.50 -6.71
CA HIS A 29 5.29 18.13 -5.82
C HIS A 29 4.64 19.09 -4.80
N ASP A 30 3.69 19.90 -5.24
CA ASP A 30 2.99 20.83 -4.36
C ASP A 30 2.13 20.09 -3.33
N GLN A 31 1.42 19.02 -3.73
CA GLN A 31 0.67 18.18 -2.79
C GLN A 31 1.59 17.49 -1.77
N VAL A 32 2.79 17.06 -2.18
CA VAL A 32 3.80 16.51 -1.27
C VAL A 32 4.22 17.54 -0.24
N ALA A 33 4.59 18.74 -0.69
CA ALA A 33 5.07 19.80 0.19
C ALA A 33 4.00 20.21 1.21
N LEU A 34 2.73 20.26 0.78
CA LEU A 34 1.58 20.51 1.66
C LEU A 34 1.41 19.39 2.69
N ALA A 35 1.38 18.12 2.26
CA ALA A 35 1.23 16.98 3.15
C ALA A 35 2.38 16.88 4.17
N GLN A 36 3.62 17.15 3.75
CA GLN A 36 4.79 17.20 4.63
C GLN A 36 4.66 18.32 5.68
N GLY A 37 4.19 19.50 5.26
CA GLY A 37 3.93 20.63 6.15
C GLY A 37 2.83 20.34 7.17
N GLU A 38 1.73 19.73 6.75
CA GLU A 38 0.60 19.37 7.63
C GLU A 38 0.94 18.24 8.60
N ALA A 39 1.61 17.20 8.12
CA ALA A 39 1.99 16.04 8.93
C ALA A 39 3.23 16.29 9.82
N LYS A 40 3.91 17.44 9.67
CA LYS A 40 5.22 17.74 10.27
C LYS A 40 6.29 16.69 9.93
N VAL A 41 6.13 15.98 8.82
CA VAL A 41 7.06 14.95 8.35
C VAL A 41 8.05 15.63 7.40
N TYR A 42 9.11 16.20 7.97
CA TYR A 42 10.09 17.02 7.24
C TYR A 42 11.19 16.23 6.51
N GLN A 43 11.06 14.90 6.34
CA GLN A 43 12.21 14.06 5.96
C GLN A 43 11.93 13.00 4.89
N LEU A 44 10.76 12.96 4.25
CA LEU A 44 10.57 12.01 3.15
C LEU A 44 11.31 12.51 1.90
N PRO A 45 12.24 11.72 1.32
CA PRO A 45 12.93 12.10 0.09
C PRO A 45 11.93 12.41 -1.01
N THR A 46 12.11 13.51 -1.75
CA THR A 46 11.19 13.90 -2.82
C THR A 46 10.99 12.79 -3.86
N SER A 47 12.05 12.03 -4.15
CA SER A 47 12.02 10.87 -5.05
C SER A 47 11.09 9.76 -4.54
N PHE A 48 11.10 9.47 -3.24
CA PHE A 48 10.21 8.48 -2.63
C PHE A 48 8.75 8.88 -2.82
N VAL A 49 8.43 10.16 -2.60
CA VAL A 49 7.05 10.61 -2.73
C VAL A 49 6.58 10.67 -4.18
N GLN A 50 7.46 11.02 -5.12
CA GLN A 50 7.16 10.89 -6.56
C GLN A 50 6.84 9.45 -6.95
N GLN A 51 7.65 8.49 -6.51
CA GLN A 51 7.41 7.06 -6.77
C GLN A 51 6.09 6.60 -6.16
N LEU A 52 5.78 7.02 -4.93
CA LEU A 52 4.49 6.72 -4.30
C LEU A 52 3.32 7.28 -5.12
N PHE A 53 3.43 8.50 -5.64
CA PHE A 53 2.40 9.10 -6.50
C PHE A 53 2.23 8.36 -7.82
N GLU A 54 3.32 7.91 -8.46
CA GLU A 54 3.24 7.10 -9.67
C GLU A 54 2.52 5.79 -9.42
N ILE A 55 2.84 5.11 -8.31
CA ILE A 55 2.15 3.89 -7.88
C ILE A 55 0.67 4.16 -7.65
N LEU A 56 0.32 5.20 -6.87
CA LEU A 56 -1.07 5.57 -6.61
C LEU A 56 -1.83 5.90 -7.90
N ARG A 57 -1.19 6.56 -8.86
CA ARG A 57 -1.79 6.87 -10.17
C ARG A 57 -2.04 5.61 -10.99
N ILE A 58 -1.10 4.66 -11.00
CA ILE A 58 -1.29 3.36 -11.68
C ILE A 58 -2.43 2.60 -11.03
N PHE A 59 -2.53 2.62 -9.69
CA PHE A 59 -3.65 2.04 -8.96
C PHE A 59 -4.97 2.70 -9.34
N GLU A 60 -5.04 4.03 -9.36
CA GLU A 60 -6.24 4.78 -9.74
C GLU A 60 -6.70 4.44 -11.17
N ILE A 61 -5.77 4.41 -12.12
CA ILE A 61 -6.07 4.04 -13.51
C ILE A 61 -6.54 2.58 -13.59
N SER A 62 -5.83 1.68 -12.91
CA SER A 62 -6.17 0.25 -12.88
C SER A 62 -7.57 0.02 -12.33
N MET A 63 -7.93 0.67 -11.21
CA MET A 63 -9.26 0.58 -10.62
C MET A 63 -10.36 1.03 -11.59
N GLN A 64 -10.11 2.06 -12.39
CA GLN A 64 -11.07 2.53 -13.41
C GLN A 64 -11.22 1.57 -14.59
N LEU A 65 -10.17 0.81 -14.93
CA LEU A 65 -10.16 -0.08 -16.10
C LEU A 65 -10.75 -1.46 -15.81
N VAL A 66 -10.37 -2.07 -14.69
CA VAL A 66 -10.77 -3.46 -14.34
C VAL A 66 -11.78 -3.54 -13.19
N GLY A 67 -12.06 -2.41 -12.53
CA GLY A 67 -12.89 -2.37 -11.34
C GLY A 67 -12.11 -2.67 -10.07
N GLU A 68 -12.53 -2.05 -8.96
CA GLU A 68 -11.89 -2.15 -7.65
C GLU A 68 -11.84 -3.59 -7.13
N GLU A 69 -12.97 -4.31 -7.15
CA GLU A 69 -13.07 -5.68 -6.66
C GLU A 69 -12.14 -6.64 -7.40
N THR A 70 -12.12 -6.59 -8.74
CA THR A 70 -11.24 -7.42 -9.58
C THR A 70 -9.77 -7.16 -9.28
N LEU A 71 -9.41 -5.88 -9.12
CA LEU A 71 -8.03 -5.48 -8.86
C LEU A 71 -7.58 -5.93 -7.48
N LEU A 72 -8.39 -5.70 -6.44
CA LEU A 72 -8.10 -6.12 -5.07
C LEU A 72 -7.99 -7.64 -4.96
N ASN A 73 -8.89 -8.38 -5.61
CA ASN A 73 -8.83 -9.84 -5.65
C ASN A 73 -7.52 -10.33 -6.28
N ALA A 74 -7.09 -9.73 -7.40
CA ALA A 74 -5.82 -10.08 -8.04
C ALA A 74 -4.62 -9.79 -7.14
N PHE A 75 -4.62 -8.66 -6.41
CA PHE A 75 -3.57 -8.35 -5.45
C PHE A 75 -3.56 -9.30 -4.26
N ASN A 76 -4.73 -9.62 -3.71
CA ASN A 76 -4.87 -10.58 -2.61
C ASN A 76 -4.37 -11.96 -3.01
N GLU A 77 -4.75 -12.45 -4.19
CA GLU A 77 -4.29 -13.75 -4.70
C GLU A 77 -2.78 -13.81 -4.92
N GLN A 78 -2.16 -12.71 -5.36
CA GLN A 78 -0.72 -12.65 -5.60
C GLN A 78 0.10 -12.39 -4.33
N SER A 79 -0.47 -11.71 -3.34
CA SER A 79 0.25 -11.23 -2.16
C SER A 79 0.09 -12.12 -0.93
N ILE A 80 -1.02 -12.86 -0.84
CA ILE A 80 -1.33 -13.71 0.32
C ILE A 80 -0.93 -15.14 0.00
N GLN A 81 -0.01 -15.70 0.78
CA GLN A 81 0.34 -17.10 0.66
C GLN A 81 -0.76 -17.95 1.29
N LYS A 82 -1.13 -19.06 0.66
CA LYS A 82 -2.15 -19.98 1.19
C LYS A 82 -1.48 -21.21 1.79
N CYS A 83 -1.92 -21.59 2.98
CA CYS A 83 -1.41 -22.74 3.71
C CYS A 83 -2.56 -23.70 4.01
N ILE A 84 -2.30 -24.99 3.80
CA ILE A 84 -3.06 -26.09 4.40
C ILE A 84 -2.23 -26.56 5.60
N SER A 85 -2.88 -26.92 6.70
CA SER A 85 -2.22 -27.20 7.98
C SER A 85 -1.03 -28.16 7.83
N ASP A 86 -0.01 -27.99 8.67
CA ASP A 86 1.26 -28.74 8.72
C ASP A 86 2.35 -28.35 7.69
N GLN A 87 2.15 -27.30 6.87
CA GLN A 87 3.21 -26.80 6.00
C GLN A 87 4.06 -25.71 6.66
N SER A 88 5.39 -25.87 6.62
CA SER A 88 6.31 -24.81 7.03
C SER A 88 6.39 -23.74 5.93
N ILE A 89 5.97 -22.52 6.25
CA ILE A 89 6.13 -21.38 5.35
C ILE A 89 7.31 -20.55 5.82
N ILE A 90 8.24 -20.29 4.89
CA ILE A 90 9.41 -19.46 5.17
C ILE A 90 9.11 -18.05 4.67
N GLY A 91 9.18 -17.08 5.58
CA GLY A 91 9.20 -15.67 5.26
C GLY A 91 10.54 -15.32 4.61
N HIS A 92 10.72 -15.66 3.33
CA HIS A 92 11.94 -15.39 2.56
C HIS A 92 12.15 -13.91 2.24
N ASN A 93 11.28 -13.04 2.72
CA ASN A 93 11.27 -11.63 2.39
C ASN A 93 11.83 -10.79 3.55
N VAL A 94 12.36 -9.62 3.20
CA VAL A 94 12.72 -8.56 4.17
C VAL A 94 11.49 -7.89 4.80
N PHE A 95 10.29 -8.37 4.45
CA PHE A 95 9.00 -7.86 4.85
C PHE A 95 8.16 -8.96 5.50
N TYR A 96 7.15 -8.55 6.27
CA TYR A 96 6.14 -9.47 6.79
C TYR A 96 5.42 -10.18 5.65
N THR A 97 5.20 -11.47 5.82
CA THR A 97 4.48 -12.34 4.88
C THR A 97 3.11 -12.66 5.47
N LEU A 98 2.05 -12.26 4.76
CA LEU A 98 0.66 -12.59 5.13
C LEU A 98 0.30 -13.97 4.58
N VAL A 99 -0.18 -14.84 5.46
CA VAL A 99 -0.61 -16.19 5.15
C VAL A 99 -2.08 -16.35 5.49
N LEU A 100 -2.87 -16.90 4.56
CA LEU A 100 -4.23 -17.39 4.81
C LEU A 100 -4.16 -18.87 5.15
N ILE A 101 -4.62 -19.22 6.35
CA ILE A 101 -4.80 -20.60 6.79
C ILE A 101 -6.17 -21.06 6.30
N GLU A 102 -6.21 -21.93 5.29
CA GLU A 102 -7.46 -22.27 4.58
C GLU A 102 -8.46 -22.99 5.48
N GLU A 103 -7.99 -23.81 6.43
CA GLU A 103 -8.86 -24.64 7.29
C GLU A 103 -9.64 -23.82 8.33
N SER A 104 -8.96 -22.84 8.94
CA SER A 104 -9.55 -21.98 9.97
C SER A 104 -10.08 -20.67 9.39
N ASN A 105 -9.82 -20.40 8.10
CA ASN A 105 -10.08 -19.12 7.44
C ASN A 105 -9.54 -17.93 8.28
N SER A 106 -8.35 -18.13 8.84
CA SER A 106 -7.66 -17.15 9.68
C SER A 106 -6.36 -16.70 9.02
N PHE A 107 -5.80 -15.60 9.51
CA PHE A 107 -4.55 -15.07 8.99
C PHE A 107 -3.41 -15.34 9.97
N ALA A 108 -2.24 -15.67 9.43
CA ALA A 108 -0.98 -15.64 10.13
C ALA A 108 -0.06 -14.60 9.50
N LEU A 109 0.73 -13.92 10.31
CA LEU A 109 1.66 -12.90 9.87
C LEU A 109 3.09 -13.30 10.25
N ILE A 110 3.87 -13.72 9.26
CA ILE A 110 5.23 -14.20 9.47
C ILE A 110 6.18 -13.00 9.40
N PRO A 111 6.97 -12.73 10.46
CA PRO A 111 7.98 -11.68 10.45
C PRO A 111 9.09 -11.91 9.41
N PRO A 112 9.82 -10.86 9.03
CA PRO A 112 10.99 -10.98 8.16
C PRO A 112 11.99 -12.02 8.69
N ASN A 113 12.48 -12.90 7.82
CA ASN A 113 13.44 -13.95 8.14
C ASN A 113 12.98 -14.97 9.21
N ALA A 114 11.68 -15.02 9.52
CA ALA A 114 11.09 -16.04 10.38
C ALA A 114 10.52 -17.20 9.54
N THR A 115 10.41 -18.36 10.19
CA THR A 115 9.76 -19.54 9.62
C THR A 115 8.58 -19.90 10.49
N MET A 116 7.40 -19.96 9.91
CA MET A 116 6.22 -20.47 10.58
C MET A 116 6.32 -22.00 10.64
N THR A 117 6.39 -22.54 11.85
CA THR A 117 6.34 -24.00 12.11
C THR A 117 5.12 -24.39 12.93
N ASN A 118 4.50 -23.43 13.61
CA ASN A 118 3.23 -23.54 14.30
C ASN A 118 2.38 -22.32 13.95
N GLU A 119 1.17 -22.54 13.45
CA GLU A 119 0.24 -21.50 13.02
C GLU A 119 -0.21 -20.61 14.19
N ASP A 120 -0.41 -21.20 15.37
CA ASP A 120 -0.90 -20.50 16.55
C ASP A 120 0.05 -19.38 17.02
N GLU A 121 1.36 -19.56 16.80
CA GLU A 121 2.40 -18.60 17.20
C GLU A 121 2.33 -17.29 16.41
N PHE A 122 1.86 -17.35 15.16
CA PHE A 122 1.86 -16.22 14.23
C PHE A 122 0.46 -15.70 13.94
N THR A 123 -0.54 -16.09 14.75
CA THR A 123 -1.93 -15.65 14.61
C THR A 123 -2.00 -14.14 14.46
N PHE A 124 -2.61 -13.68 13.37
CA PHE A 124 -2.75 -12.27 13.05
C PHE A 124 -4.19 -11.81 13.25
N GLU A 125 -4.42 -11.15 14.39
CA GLU A 125 -5.69 -10.51 14.69
C GLU A 125 -5.74 -9.11 14.08
N CYS A 126 -6.43 -8.96 12.95
CA CYS A 126 -6.69 -7.66 12.32
C CYS A 126 -8.14 -7.21 12.55
N ASN A 127 -8.36 -5.90 12.66
CA ASN A 127 -9.70 -5.33 12.81
C ASN A 127 -10.29 -4.88 11.46
N GLY A 128 -9.44 -4.67 10.46
CA GLY A 128 -9.78 -4.32 9.09
C GLY A 128 -9.32 -5.37 8.09
N ASP A 129 -8.98 -4.92 6.88
CA ASP A 129 -8.49 -5.79 5.82
C ASP A 129 -7.03 -6.19 6.09
N ALA A 130 -6.80 -7.50 6.22
CA ALA A 130 -5.51 -8.06 6.60
C ALA A 130 -4.39 -7.68 5.60
N TRP A 131 -4.70 -7.62 4.30
CA TRP A 131 -3.74 -7.24 3.27
C TRP A 131 -3.37 -5.77 3.38
N ILE A 132 -4.33 -4.87 3.54
CA ILE A 132 -4.06 -3.43 3.72
C ILE A 132 -3.21 -3.20 4.97
N GLU A 133 -3.58 -3.80 6.10
CA GLU A 133 -2.84 -3.62 7.37
C GLU A 133 -1.40 -4.14 7.25
N THR A 134 -1.21 -5.30 6.63
CA THR A 134 0.14 -5.86 6.41
C THR A 134 0.99 -4.98 5.49
N ASN A 135 0.41 -4.45 4.40
CA ASN A 135 1.13 -3.54 3.50
C ASN A 135 1.53 -2.25 4.21
N LEU A 136 0.67 -1.72 5.09
CA LEU A 136 1.00 -0.55 5.89
C LEU A 136 2.14 -0.84 6.88
N MET A 137 2.12 -2.00 7.55
CA MET A 137 3.22 -2.43 8.42
C MET A 137 4.54 -2.54 7.66
N ASN A 138 4.52 -3.16 6.48
CA ASN A 138 5.70 -3.29 5.62
C ASN A 138 6.24 -1.94 5.14
N LEU A 139 5.34 -1.00 4.82
CA LEU A 139 5.73 0.36 4.44
C LEU A 139 6.39 1.11 5.60
N ILE A 140 5.83 1.00 6.81
CA ILE A 140 6.40 1.62 8.01
C ILE A 140 7.78 1.02 8.29
N GLU A 141 7.93 -0.30 8.24
CA GLU A 141 9.21 -0.98 8.45
C GLU A 141 10.27 -0.52 7.44
N LEU A 142 9.89 -0.34 6.17
CA LEU A 142 10.78 0.22 5.14
C LEU A 142 11.25 1.65 5.47
N LEU A 143 10.34 2.49 5.99
CA LEU A 143 10.64 3.87 6.33
C LEU A 143 11.53 3.98 7.58
N VAL A 144 11.35 3.09 8.56
CA VAL A 144 12.16 3.06 9.79
C VAL A 144 13.53 2.41 9.57
N SER A 145 13.62 1.40 8.71
CA SER A 145 14.90 0.73 8.39
C SER A 145 15.83 1.55 7.48
N SER A 146 15.34 2.63 6.87
CA SER A 146 16.10 3.52 5.98
C SER A 146 16.70 4.75 6.67
N THR A 147 16.50 4.90 7.99
CA THR A 147 17.15 5.91 8.85
C THR A 147 18.28 5.32 9.67
#